data_AF-A0A100JV42-F1
#
_entry.id   AF-A0A100JV42-F1
#
_cell.length_a   1.000
_cell.length_b   1.000
_cell.length_c   1.000
_cell.angle_alpha   90.00
_cell.angle_beta   90.00
_cell.angle_gamma   90.00
#
_symmetry.space_group_name_H-M   'P 1'
#
loop_
_entity.id
_entity.type
_entity.pdbx_description
1 polymer ?
#
loop_
_entity_poly.entity_id
_entity_poly.type
_entity_poly.pdbx_seq_one_letter_code
_entity_poly.pdbx_strand_id
1 'polypeptide(L)'
;MTLSSTALAIGTSAGSVLVAALAGALTITIGYLGVRHHASVFAWMKQTRDSDETAKDLDDALSYVKETFEALCERAQKPCPATELAPLRRLRHLIRASADQLDVLHAELHAVVEHLDTYLATALPEPAVTARVPYAQHLSQLEGAMRQEHARIELERAVNRAQQRIRSLRRT
;
A
#
# COMPACT_ATOMS: atom_id res chain seq x y z
N MET A 1 -28.67 65.14 52.04
CA MET A 1 -28.69 63.80 51.42
C MET A 1 -29.91 63.71 50.53
N THR A 2 -29.73 63.75 49.22
CA THR A 2 -30.77 63.46 48.24
C THR A 2 -30.25 62.32 47.39
N LEU A 3 -30.64 61.09 47.74
CA LEU A 3 -30.35 59.90 46.94
C LEU A 3 -31.23 59.97 45.69
N SER A 4 -30.62 60.30 44.56
CA SER A 4 -31.24 60.22 43.25
C SER A 4 -31.33 58.75 42.87
N SER A 5 -32.54 58.19 42.90
CA SER A 5 -32.81 56.81 42.52
C SER A 5 -33.16 56.78 41.04
N THR A 6 -32.15 56.61 40.18
CA THR A 6 -32.36 56.31 38.75
C THR A 6 -32.82 54.87 38.61
N ALA A 7 -34.15 54.68 38.61
CA ALA A 7 -34.76 53.45 38.13
C ALA A 7 -34.54 53.36 36.61
N LEU A 8 -33.62 52.50 36.20
CA LEU A 8 -33.47 52.11 34.79
C LEU A 8 -34.76 51.39 34.36
N ALA A 9 -35.63 52.12 33.66
CA ALA A 9 -36.74 51.54 32.93
C ALA A 9 -36.17 50.73 31.76
N ILE A 10 -35.94 49.43 31.97
CA ILE A 10 -35.66 48.48 30.90
C ILE A 10 -36.99 48.24 30.19
N GLY A 11 -37.35 49.14 29.28
CA GLY A 11 -38.51 49.01 28.41
C GLY A 11 -38.26 47.93 27.37
N THR A 12 -38.51 46.67 27.69
CA THR A 12 -38.61 45.59 26.70
C THR A 12 -39.92 45.76 25.93
N SER A 13 -39.91 46.55 24.85
CA SER A 13 -41.04 46.58 23.93
C SER A 13 -41.18 45.22 23.23
N ALA A 14 -42.40 44.80 22.89
CA ALA A 14 -42.64 43.51 22.21
C ALA A 14 -41.78 43.33 20.93
N GLY A 15 -41.41 44.43 20.27
CA GLY A 15 -40.48 44.44 19.13
C GLY A 15 -39.05 44.01 19.49
N SER A 16 -38.53 44.39 20.66
CA SER A 16 -37.20 43.96 21.13
C SER A 16 -37.11 42.46 21.41
N VAL A 17 -38.20 41.86 21.92
CA VAL A 17 -38.32 40.41 22.15
C VAL A 17 -38.38 39.65 20.82
N LEU A 18 -39.12 40.16 19.83
CA LEU A 18 -39.19 39.58 18.49
C LEU A 18 -37.84 39.61 17.76
N VAL A 19 -37.11 40.72 17.84
CA VAL A 19 -35.77 40.83 17.24
C VAL A 19 -34.77 39.89 17.92
N ALA A 20 -34.80 39.80 19.25
CA ALA A 20 -33.96 38.86 20.00
C ALA A 20 -34.29 37.40 19.66
N ALA A 21 -35.58 37.06 19.52
CA ALA A 21 -36.01 35.72 19.13
C ALA A 21 -35.58 35.35 17.71
N LEU A 22 -35.69 36.27 16.74
CA LEU A 22 -35.22 36.06 15.37
C LEU A 22 -33.69 35.95 15.30
N ALA A 23 -32.96 36.78 16.03
CA ALA A 23 -31.50 36.69 16.11
C ALA A 23 -31.04 35.38 16.77
N GLY A 24 -31.74 34.93 17.82
CA GLY A 24 -31.53 33.62 18.45
C GLY A 24 -31.80 32.46 17.49
N ALA A 25 -32.90 32.49 16.76
CA ALA A 25 -33.22 31.46 15.76
C ALA A 25 -32.18 31.42 14.63
N LEU A 26 -31.71 32.59 14.18
CA LEU A 26 -30.70 32.70 13.12
C LEU A 26 -29.32 32.21 13.58
N THR A 27 -28.92 32.51 14.82
CA THR A 27 -27.67 31.98 15.39
C THR A 27 -27.73 30.47 15.63
N ILE A 28 -28.86 29.92 16.08
CA ILE A 28 -29.04 28.47 16.23
C ILE A 28 -28.98 27.75 14.88
N THR A 29 -29.64 28.29 13.85
CA THR A 29 -29.61 27.69 12.50
C THR A 29 -28.22 27.75 11.86
N ILE A 30 -27.51 28.87 11.98
CA ILE A 30 -26.11 28.98 11.54
C ILE A 30 -25.23 28.01 12.31
N GLY A 31 -25.36 27.92 13.63
CA GLY A 31 -24.59 26.99 14.46
C GLY A 31 -24.83 25.53 14.05
N TYR A 32 -26.10 25.15 13.85
CA TYR A 32 -26.49 23.81 13.41
C TYR A 32 -25.95 23.48 12.01
N LEU A 33 -26.08 24.41 11.05
CA LEU A 33 -25.54 24.24 9.70
C LEU A 33 -24.01 24.16 9.72
N GLY A 34 -23.35 24.96 10.56
CA GLY A 34 -21.91 24.91 10.77
C GLY A 34 -21.46 23.54 11.29
N VAL A 35 -22.11 23.01 12.32
CA VAL A 35 -21.81 21.67 12.87
C VAL A 35 -22.01 20.58 11.80
N ARG A 36 -23.12 20.62 11.05
CA ARG A 36 -23.38 19.64 9.98
C ARG A 36 -22.34 19.76 8.86
N HIS A 37 -21.96 20.99 8.49
CA HIS A 37 -20.96 21.22 7.46
C HIS A 37 -19.59 20.70 7.91
N HIS A 38 -19.16 21.00 9.14
CA HIS A 38 -17.92 20.45 9.69
C HIS A 38 -17.94 18.92 9.73
N ALA A 39 -19.03 18.31 10.19
CA ALA A 39 -19.17 16.85 10.17
C ALA A 39 -19.02 16.28 8.75
N SER A 40 -19.62 16.93 7.74
CA SER A 40 -19.49 16.50 6.34
C SER A 40 -18.07 16.68 5.79
N VAL A 41 -17.39 17.78 6.13
CA VAL A 41 -16.00 18.03 5.72
C VAL A 41 -15.05 17.04 6.38
N PHE A 42 -15.24 16.72 7.65
CA PHE A 42 -14.42 15.70 8.33
C PHE A 42 -14.66 14.30 7.78
N ALA A 43 -15.91 13.95 7.48
CA ALA A 43 -16.22 12.67 6.85
C ALA A 43 -15.57 12.56 5.47
N TRP A 44 -15.67 13.61 4.66
CA TRP A 44 -15.01 13.68 3.35
C TRP A 44 -13.48 13.62 3.49
N MET A 45 -12.88 14.40 4.39
CA MET A 45 -11.43 14.42 4.60
C MET A 45 -10.90 13.05 5.06
N LYS A 46 -11.65 12.35 5.93
CA LYS A 46 -11.35 10.98 6.31
C LYS A 46 -11.41 10.03 5.11
N GLN A 47 -12.48 10.11 4.33
CA GLN A 47 -12.64 9.28 3.13
C GLN A 47 -11.52 9.52 2.10
N THR A 48 -11.14 10.78 1.86
CA THR A 48 -10.01 11.12 0.97
C THR A 48 -8.71 10.54 1.50
N ARG A 49 -8.46 10.66 2.81
CA ARG A 49 -7.27 10.07 3.44
C ARG A 49 -7.22 8.56 3.31
N ASP A 50 -8.33 7.87 3.58
CA ASP A 50 -8.40 6.40 3.47
C ASP A 50 -8.15 5.96 2.00
N SER A 51 -8.62 6.75 1.03
CA SER A 51 -8.37 6.53 -0.40
C SER A 51 -6.91 6.77 -0.78
N ASP A 52 -6.29 7.82 -0.25
CA ASP A 52 -4.87 8.13 -0.47
C ASP A 52 -3.95 7.06 0.15
N GLU A 53 -4.29 6.57 1.35
CA GLU A 53 -3.56 5.48 2.00
C GLU A 53 -3.65 4.19 1.16
N THR A 54 -4.83 3.84 0.66
CA THR A 54 -5.01 2.69 -0.25
C THR A 54 -4.22 2.84 -1.55
N ALA A 55 -4.20 4.05 -2.14
CA ALA A 55 -3.43 4.33 -3.35
C ALA A 55 -1.92 4.19 -3.09
N LYS A 56 -1.45 4.62 -1.92
CA LYS A 56 -0.05 4.46 -1.52
C LYS A 56 0.33 3.00 -1.34
N ASP A 57 -0.51 2.20 -0.70
CA ASP A 57 -0.24 0.77 -0.50
C ASP A 57 -0.15 0.02 -1.84
N LEU A 58 -0.98 0.38 -2.81
CA LEU A 58 -0.90 -0.12 -4.19
C LEU A 58 0.42 0.26 -4.88
N ASP A 59 0.92 1.47 -4.63
CA ASP A 59 2.17 1.98 -5.20
C ASP A 59 3.39 1.30 -4.59
N ASP A 60 3.37 1.07 -3.28
CA ASP A 60 4.41 0.33 -2.57
C ASP A 60 4.46 -1.12 -3.07
N ALA A 61 3.31 -1.79 -3.20
CA ALA A 61 3.22 -3.13 -3.78
C ALA A 61 3.75 -3.17 -5.23
N LEU A 62 3.40 -2.18 -6.06
CA LEU A 62 3.91 -2.08 -7.42
C LEU A 62 5.43 -1.90 -7.45
N SER A 63 5.97 -1.09 -6.55
CA SER A 63 7.40 -0.85 -6.42
C SER A 63 8.14 -2.14 -6.10
N TYR A 64 7.68 -2.92 -5.12
CA TYR A 64 8.32 -4.20 -4.76
C TYR A 64 8.26 -5.24 -5.89
N VAL A 65 7.13 -5.32 -6.59
CA VAL A 65 6.98 -6.22 -7.74
C VAL A 65 7.88 -5.77 -8.91
N LYS A 66 8.07 -4.47 -9.11
CA LYS A 66 9.00 -3.93 -10.11
C LYS A 66 10.46 -4.18 -9.75
N GLU A 67 10.84 -3.96 -8.49
CA GLU A 67 12.19 -4.27 -7.99
C GLU A 67 12.50 -5.76 -8.13
N THR A 68 11.51 -6.63 -7.90
CA THR A 68 11.63 -8.07 -8.15
C THR A 68 11.87 -8.37 -9.63
N PHE A 69 11.13 -7.72 -10.53
CA PHE A 69 11.33 -7.87 -11.97
C PHE A 69 12.74 -7.42 -12.41
N GLU A 70 13.21 -6.27 -11.93
CA GLU A 70 14.54 -5.74 -12.22
C GLU A 70 15.63 -6.70 -11.71
N ALA A 71 15.50 -7.20 -10.48
CA ALA A 71 16.41 -8.18 -9.91
C ALA A 71 16.45 -9.50 -10.71
N LEU A 72 15.32 -9.93 -11.30
CA LEU A 72 15.26 -11.10 -12.18
C LEU A 72 15.92 -10.86 -13.53
N CYS A 73 15.83 -9.64 -14.07
CA CYS A 73 16.47 -9.26 -15.32
C CYS A 73 18.00 -9.26 -15.18
N GLU A 74 18.53 -8.72 -14.08
CA GLU A 74 19.97 -8.74 -13.78
C GLU A 74 20.54 -10.17 -13.68
N ARG A 75 19.70 -11.12 -13.24
CA ARG A 75 20.07 -12.52 -13.00
C ARG A 75 19.68 -13.44 -14.16
N ALA A 76 19.15 -12.89 -15.24
CA ALA A 76 18.79 -13.68 -16.41
C ALA A 76 20.03 -14.36 -16.99
N GLN A 77 19.91 -15.65 -17.33
CA GLN A 77 20.99 -16.44 -17.96
C GLN A 77 22.25 -16.61 -17.10
N LYS A 78 22.23 -16.19 -15.83
CA LYS A 78 23.32 -16.39 -14.88
C LYS A 78 22.89 -17.36 -13.77
N PRO A 79 23.51 -18.54 -13.65
CA PRO A 79 23.28 -19.40 -12.49
C PRO A 79 23.75 -18.69 -11.22
N CYS A 80 22.85 -18.54 -10.25
CA CYS A 80 23.09 -17.74 -9.04
C CYS A 80 23.18 -18.63 -7.80
N PRO A 81 24.22 -18.45 -6.96
CA PRO A 81 24.30 -19.10 -5.67
C PRO A 81 23.38 -18.41 -4.63
N ALA A 82 23.19 -19.06 -3.48
CA ALA A 82 22.30 -18.60 -2.42
C ALA A 82 22.62 -17.20 -1.86
N THR A 83 23.87 -16.74 -1.99
CA THR A 83 24.35 -15.42 -1.58
C THR A 83 23.81 -14.31 -2.49
N GLU A 84 23.84 -14.51 -3.81
CA GLU A 84 23.34 -13.55 -4.81
C GLU A 84 21.80 -13.40 -4.79
N LEU A 85 21.11 -14.37 -4.19
CA LEU A 85 19.65 -14.40 -4.02
C LEU A 85 19.17 -13.74 -2.71
N ALA A 86 20.07 -13.30 -1.83
CA ALA A 86 19.69 -12.66 -0.57
C ALA A 86 18.76 -11.42 -0.73
N PRO A 87 18.94 -10.54 -1.72
CA PRO A 87 18.02 -9.41 -1.94
C PRO A 87 16.57 -9.84 -2.21
N LEU A 88 16.38 -10.96 -2.92
CA LEU A 88 15.05 -11.50 -3.23
C LEU A 88 14.31 -12.01 -1.99
N ARG A 89 15.04 -12.46 -0.95
CA ARG A 89 14.43 -12.83 0.34
C ARG A 89 13.77 -11.63 1.02
N ARG A 90 14.43 -10.46 0.97
CA ARG A 90 13.87 -9.21 1.51
C ARG A 90 12.59 -8.84 0.76
N LEU A 91 12.63 -8.86 -0.57
CA LEU A 91 11.46 -8.55 -1.40
C LEU A 91 10.30 -9.52 -1.15
N ARG A 92 10.59 -10.80 -0.99
CA ARG A 92 9.61 -11.83 -0.62
C ARG A 92 8.85 -11.49 0.66
N HIS A 93 9.54 -10.97 1.68
CA HIS A 93 8.88 -10.56 2.93
C HIS A 93 8.02 -9.31 2.76
N LEU A 94 8.48 -8.33 1.98
CA LEU A 94 7.73 -7.09 1.70
C LEU A 94 6.46 -7.40 0.90
N ILE A 95 6.57 -8.20 -0.16
CA ILE A 95 5.43 -8.60 -1.00
C ILE A 95 4.41 -9.40 -0.19
N ARG A 96 4.88 -10.29 0.70
CA ARG A 96 3.98 -11.03 1.60
C ARG A 96 3.21 -10.11 2.54
N ALA A 97 3.89 -9.14 3.15
CA ALA A 97 3.21 -8.16 4.01
C ALA A 97 2.16 -7.36 3.23
N SER A 98 2.48 -6.94 1.99
CA SER A 98 1.51 -6.27 1.11
C SER A 98 0.35 -7.18 0.72
N ALA A 99 0.58 -8.49 0.50
CA ALA A 99 -0.47 -9.45 0.19
C ALA A 99 -1.46 -9.60 1.36
N ASP A 100 -0.97 -9.59 2.60
CA ASP A 100 -1.80 -9.71 3.81
C ASP A 100 -2.61 -8.43 4.09
N GLN A 101 -2.21 -7.29 3.53
CA GLN A 101 -2.88 -5.99 3.69
C GLN A 101 -3.87 -5.67 2.56
N LEU A 102 -3.58 -6.12 1.33
CA LEU A 102 -4.35 -5.78 0.13
C LEU A 102 -5.18 -6.97 -0.35
N ASP A 103 -6.40 -7.11 0.20
CA ASP A 103 -7.33 -8.19 -0.16
C ASP A 103 -7.54 -8.33 -1.68
N VAL A 104 -7.60 -7.20 -2.39
CA VAL A 104 -7.87 -7.14 -3.85
C VAL A 104 -6.73 -7.71 -4.70
N LEU A 105 -5.51 -7.75 -4.15
CA LEU A 105 -4.29 -8.26 -4.79
C LEU A 105 -3.75 -9.53 -4.11
N HIS A 106 -4.47 -10.04 -3.11
CA HIS A 106 -3.98 -11.11 -2.24
C HIS A 106 -3.55 -12.33 -3.05
N ALA A 107 -4.39 -12.78 -3.99
CA ALA A 107 -4.11 -13.97 -4.80
C ALA A 107 -2.87 -13.80 -5.69
N GLU A 108 -2.75 -12.65 -6.37
CA GLU A 108 -1.63 -12.40 -7.28
C GLU A 108 -0.31 -12.21 -6.53
N LEU A 109 -0.32 -11.48 -5.42
CA LEU A 109 0.90 -11.27 -4.61
C LEU A 109 1.31 -12.56 -3.89
N HIS A 110 0.36 -13.37 -3.42
CA HIS A 110 0.66 -14.68 -2.83
C HIS A 110 1.28 -15.63 -3.87
N ALA A 111 0.78 -15.64 -5.10
CA ALA A 111 1.39 -16.40 -6.19
C ALA A 111 2.84 -15.95 -6.46
N VAL A 112 3.12 -14.63 -6.44
CA VAL A 112 4.49 -14.12 -6.57
C VAL A 112 5.38 -14.62 -5.42
N VAL A 113 4.88 -14.64 -4.18
CA VAL A 113 5.61 -15.17 -3.01
C VAL A 113 5.89 -16.66 -3.14
N GLU A 114 4.93 -17.47 -3.58
CA GLU A 114 5.11 -18.92 -3.80
C GLU A 114 6.16 -19.21 -4.88
N HIS A 115 6.12 -18.47 -5.98
CA HIS A 115 7.10 -18.60 -7.04
C HIS A 115 8.48 -18.07 -6.62
N LEU A 116 8.56 -17.04 -5.77
CA LEU A 116 9.80 -16.60 -5.14
C LEU A 116 10.39 -17.69 -4.25
N ASP A 117 9.57 -18.31 -3.40
CA ASP A 117 10.02 -19.41 -2.53
C ASP A 117 10.53 -20.60 -3.36
N THR A 118 9.84 -20.93 -4.45
CA THR A 118 10.27 -21.95 -5.40
C THR A 118 11.62 -21.60 -6.05
N TYR A 119 11.78 -20.36 -6.54
CA TYR A 119 13.04 -19.91 -7.14
C TYR A 119 14.19 -19.89 -6.12
N LEU A 120 13.95 -19.40 -4.91
CA LEU A 120 14.94 -19.39 -3.83
C LEU A 120 15.37 -20.81 -3.41
N ALA A 121 14.48 -21.80 -3.51
CA ALA A 121 14.80 -23.20 -3.25
C ALA A 121 15.71 -23.83 -4.34
N THR A 122 15.78 -23.22 -5.53
CA THR A 122 16.68 -23.65 -6.62
C THR A 122 18.08 -23.04 -6.54
N ALA A 123 18.42 -22.37 -5.43
CA ALA A 123 19.75 -21.79 -5.23
C ALA A 123 20.86 -22.82 -5.45
N LEU A 124 21.84 -22.45 -6.27
CA LEU A 124 22.97 -23.34 -6.55
C LEU A 124 24.00 -23.32 -5.41
N PRO A 125 24.77 -24.42 -5.24
CA PRO A 125 25.91 -24.42 -4.34
C PRO A 125 26.94 -23.38 -4.80
N GLU A 126 27.70 -22.83 -3.85
CA GLU A 126 28.80 -21.92 -4.18
C GLU A 126 29.81 -22.61 -5.12
N PRO A 127 30.27 -21.94 -6.18
CA PRO A 127 31.20 -22.52 -7.12
C PRO A 127 32.53 -22.84 -6.41
N ALA A 128 32.85 -24.12 -6.31
CA ALA A 128 34.15 -24.55 -5.78
C ALA A 128 35.27 -24.14 -6.75
N VAL A 129 36.35 -23.56 -6.21
CA VAL A 129 37.56 -23.12 -6.95
C VAL A 129 38.39 -24.33 -7.38
N THR A 130 37.81 -25.21 -8.19
CA THR A 130 38.44 -26.45 -8.63
C THR A 130 38.62 -26.43 -10.14
N ALA A 131 39.86 -26.55 -10.60
CA ALA A 131 40.23 -26.37 -12.01
C ALA A 131 39.70 -27.46 -12.96
N ARG A 132 39.18 -28.59 -12.44
CA ARG A 132 38.53 -29.64 -13.23
C ARG A 132 37.34 -30.21 -12.48
N VAL A 133 36.14 -29.93 -12.98
CA VAL A 133 34.89 -30.53 -12.52
C VAL A 133 34.69 -31.86 -13.28
N PRO A 134 34.54 -33.00 -12.58
CA PRO A 134 34.17 -34.28 -13.20
C PRO A 134 32.89 -34.16 -14.03
N TYR A 135 32.80 -34.88 -15.16
CA TYR A 135 31.65 -34.82 -16.08
C TYR A 135 30.30 -35.05 -15.39
N ALA A 136 30.20 -36.00 -14.45
CA ALA A 136 28.99 -36.26 -13.69
C ALA A 136 28.56 -35.06 -12.82
N GLN A 137 29.52 -34.33 -12.24
CA GLN A 137 29.23 -33.12 -11.47
C GLN A 137 28.79 -31.99 -12.39
N HIS A 138 29.38 -31.87 -13.59
CA HIS A 138 28.96 -30.90 -14.58
C HIS A 138 27.50 -31.11 -15.04
N LEU A 139 27.08 -32.36 -15.26
CA LEU A 139 25.68 -32.68 -15.58
C LEU A 139 24.73 -32.25 -14.45
N SER A 140 25.06 -32.55 -13.20
CA SER A 140 24.23 -32.15 -12.06
C SER A 140 24.11 -30.62 -11.89
N GLN A 141 25.18 -29.88 -12.21
CA GLN A 141 25.19 -28.42 -12.20
C GLN A 141 24.31 -27.85 -13.31
N LEU A 142 24.36 -28.46 -14.52
CA LEU A 142 23.51 -28.07 -15.64
C LEU A 142 22.03 -28.29 -15.32
N GLU A 143 21.67 -29.46 -14.76
CA GLU A 143 20.30 -29.75 -14.33
C GLU A 143 19.82 -28.79 -13.23
N GLY A 144 20.70 -28.43 -12.30
CA GLY A 144 20.44 -27.38 -11.31
C GLY A 144 20.14 -26.03 -11.96
N ALA A 145 21.02 -25.58 -12.87
CA ALA A 145 20.85 -24.31 -13.59
C ALA A 145 19.57 -24.28 -14.44
N MET A 146 19.22 -25.39 -15.09
CA MET A 146 17.96 -25.51 -15.86
C MET A 146 16.73 -25.39 -14.95
N ARG A 147 16.75 -26.02 -13.77
CA ARG A 147 15.67 -25.86 -12.78
C ARG A 147 15.56 -24.44 -12.27
N GLN A 148 16.69 -23.79 -11.99
CA GLN A 148 16.73 -22.40 -11.57
C GLN A 148 16.16 -21.46 -12.63
N GLU A 149 16.55 -21.64 -13.89
CA GLU A 149 16.03 -20.83 -15.01
C GLU A 149 14.52 -21.07 -15.23
N HIS A 150 14.06 -22.32 -15.14
CA HIS A 150 12.63 -22.61 -15.22
C HIS A 150 11.84 -21.90 -14.10
N ALA A 151 12.32 -21.97 -12.86
CA ALA A 151 11.70 -21.28 -11.73
C ALA A 151 11.74 -19.74 -11.90
N ARG A 152 12.81 -19.19 -12.49
CA ARG A 152 12.91 -17.77 -12.85
C ARG A 152 11.79 -17.35 -13.80
N ILE A 153 11.56 -18.14 -14.86
CA ILE A 153 10.54 -17.88 -15.88
C ILE A 153 9.13 -17.92 -15.27
N GLU A 154 8.84 -18.90 -14.41
CA GLU A 154 7.54 -18.99 -13.73
C GLU A 154 7.30 -17.81 -12.79
N LEU A 155 8.35 -17.40 -12.05
CA LEU A 155 8.29 -16.19 -11.23
C LEU A 155 8.08 -14.93 -12.07
N GLU A 156 8.77 -14.78 -13.20
CA GLU A 156 8.59 -13.65 -14.12
C GLU A 156 7.14 -13.56 -14.62
N ARG A 157 6.51 -14.71 -14.96
CA ARG A 157 5.10 -14.76 -15.35
C ARG A 157 4.17 -14.33 -14.22
N ALA A 158 4.43 -14.75 -12.99
CA ALA A 158 3.65 -14.34 -11.82
C ALA A 158 3.77 -12.83 -11.56
N VAL A 159 5.00 -12.30 -11.59
CA VAL A 159 5.29 -10.86 -11.45
C VAL A 159 4.56 -10.05 -12.53
N ASN A 160 4.62 -10.48 -13.79
CA ASN A 160 3.91 -9.81 -14.88
C ASN A 160 2.39 -9.80 -14.68
N ARG A 161 1.80 -10.91 -14.22
CA ARG A 161 0.36 -10.98 -13.88
C ARG A 161 0.00 -10.01 -12.76
N ALA A 162 0.79 -9.97 -11.69
CA ALA A 162 0.59 -9.04 -10.58
C ALA A 162 0.67 -7.57 -11.05
N GLN A 163 1.66 -7.22 -11.87
CA GLN A 163 1.76 -5.87 -12.45
C GLN A 163 0.55 -5.50 -13.31
N GLN A 164 0.08 -6.43 -14.16
CA GLN A 164 -1.11 -6.21 -14.97
C GLN A 164 -2.35 -5.98 -14.11
N ARG A 165 -2.51 -6.78 -13.04
CA ARG A 165 -3.61 -6.61 -12.09
C ARG A 165 -3.56 -5.26 -11.40
N ILE A 166 -2.41 -4.85 -10.86
CA ILE A 166 -2.24 -3.53 -10.22
C ILE A 166 -2.58 -2.40 -11.20
N ARG A 167 -2.11 -2.49 -12.45
CA ARG A 167 -2.45 -1.51 -13.49
C ARG A 167 -3.94 -1.47 -13.81
N SER A 168 -4.65 -2.61 -13.73
CA SER A 168 -6.09 -2.65 -13.93
C SER A 168 -6.84 -1.97 -12.79
N LEU A 169 -6.43 -2.17 -11.54
CA LEU A 169 -7.03 -1.54 -10.35
C LEU A 169 -6.82 -0.03 -10.31
N ARG A 170 -5.69 0.47 -10.82
CA ARG A 170 -5.44 1.91 -10.94
C ARG A 170 -6.32 2.61 -11.98
N ARG A 171 -6.97 1.87 -12.88
CA ARG A 171 -7.83 2.43 -13.95
C ARG A 171 -9.31 2.43 -13.59
N THR A 172 -9.70 1.67 -12.57
CA THR A 172 -11.07 1.57 -12.04
C THR A 172 -11.29 2.57 -10.93
#